data_AF-A0A7Y4T375-F1
#
_entry.id   AF-A0A7Y4T375-F1
#
_cell.length_a   1.000
_cell.length_b   1.000
_cell.length_c   1.000
_cell.angle_alpha   90.00
_cell.angle_beta   90.00
_cell.angle_gamma   90.00
#
_symmetry.space_group_name_H-M   'P 1'
#
loop_
_entity.id
_entity.type
_entity.pdbx_description
1 polymer ?
#
loop_
_entity_poly.entity_id
_entity_poly.type
_entity_poly.pdbx_seq_one_letter_code
_entity_poly.pdbx_strand_id
1 'polypeptide(L)'
;MSTAGAWLVCASLALFPLALVAVDDRPPHERAGLVTLFAHDDIQSSFDFRQGRAGGHILDGEVRLESAQLAFDVFAREQVSFGFVRDERVELLDLGELRVAPSVRARDRAEEFPIALFHTLAFEGARFSYLGPGGDVLALDLAGRLLGPLPLEGIRHVEPRVGHTYLMRVRRKGSRLADELFKFQVVALVHGHSLTIRWAPVPTR
;
A
#
# COMPACT_ATOMS: atom_id res chain seq x y z
N MET A 1 29.92 47.99 -16.52
CA MET A 1 30.62 47.12 -15.56
C MET A 1 29.66 46.95 -14.39
N SER A 2 28.84 45.87 -14.34
CA SER A 2 29.10 44.57 -13.65
C SER A 2 29.48 44.82 -12.17
N THR A 3 28.75 44.42 -11.13
CA THR A 3 28.11 43.12 -10.75
C THR A 3 26.97 43.40 -9.73
N ALA A 4 25.81 42.72 -9.72
CA ALA A 4 25.51 41.46 -8.97
C ALA A 4 26.15 41.41 -7.56
N GLY A 5 25.50 41.06 -6.45
CA GLY A 5 24.21 40.44 -6.15
C GLY A 5 24.17 40.17 -4.63
N ALA A 6 23.37 39.18 -4.20
CA ALA A 6 23.31 38.54 -2.87
C ALA A 6 22.38 39.15 -1.80
N TRP A 7 21.48 38.43 -1.12
CA TRP A 7 20.88 37.09 -1.25
C TRP A 7 19.66 37.15 -0.32
N LEU A 8 18.45 36.89 -0.84
CA LEU A 8 17.27 36.66 -0.02
C LEU A 8 17.44 35.28 0.63
N VAL A 9 17.61 35.23 1.95
CA VAL A 9 17.51 33.98 2.71
C VAL A 9 16.02 33.64 2.82
N CYS A 10 15.51 32.89 1.84
CA CYS A 10 14.25 32.18 1.99
C CYS A 10 14.48 31.04 2.99
N ALA A 11 14.22 31.31 4.27
CA ALA A 11 14.05 30.29 5.29
C ALA A 11 12.79 29.48 4.95
N SER A 12 12.93 28.48 4.10
CA SER A 12 11.94 27.42 3.93
C SER A 12 11.92 26.59 5.20
N LEU A 13 11.02 26.95 6.13
CA LEU A 13 10.55 26.09 7.20
C LEU A 13 9.95 24.84 6.55
N ALA A 14 10.77 23.80 6.41
CA ALA A 14 10.29 22.46 6.15
C ALA A 14 9.42 22.06 7.35
N LEU A 15 8.11 22.21 7.20
CA LEU A 15 7.11 21.53 8.00
C LEU A 15 7.32 20.03 7.78
N PHE A 16 8.19 19.42 8.58
CA PHE A 16 8.19 17.97 8.72
C PHE A 16 6.84 17.59 9.34
N PRO A 17 5.97 16.83 8.65
CA PRO A 17 4.85 16.24 9.32
C PRO A 17 5.42 15.22 10.30
N LEU A 18 5.41 15.55 11.59
CA LEU A 18 5.49 14.58 12.66
C LEU A 18 4.33 13.60 12.43
N ALA A 19 4.63 12.49 11.75
CA ALA A 19 3.72 11.38 11.63
C ALA A 19 3.46 10.87 13.04
N LEU A 20 2.31 11.24 13.58
CA LEU A 20 1.83 10.74 14.85
C LEU A 20 1.59 9.23 14.66
N VAL A 21 2.54 8.41 15.09
CA VAL A 21 2.35 6.95 15.17
C VAL A 21 1.42 6.71 16.35
N ALA A 22 0.12 6.89 16.11
CA ALA A 22 -0.89 6.39 17.03
C ALA A 22 -0.79 4.86 17.00
N VAL A 23 -0.45 4.25 18.14
CA VAL A 23 -0.58 2.81 18.32
C VAL A 23 -2.07 2.50 18.22
N ASP A 24 -2.46 1.90 17.10
CA ASP A 24 -3.86 1.58 16.84
C ASP A 24 -4.24 0.29 17.57
N ASP A 25 -4.86 0.44 18.75
CA ASP A 25 -5.35 -0.67 19.58
C ASP A 25 -6.57 -1.39 18.96
N ARG A 26 -7.06 -0.97 17.79
CA ARG A 26 -8.11 -1.70 17.07
C ARG A 26 -7.67 -3.11 16.71
N PRO A 27 -8.59 -4.09 16.71
CA PRO A 27 -8.28 -5.45 16.33
C PRO A 27 -7.71 -5.51 14.89
N PRO A 28 -6.83 -6.47 14.58
CA PRO A 28 -6.06 -6.48 13.32
C PRO A 28 -6.89 -6.39 12.03
N HIS A 29 -8.15 -6.84 12.08
CA HIS A 29 -9.09 -6.84 10.96
C HIS A 29 -9.81 -5.49 10.72
N GLU A 30 -9.67 -4.51 11.62
CA GLU A 30 -10.25 -3.16 11.48
C GLU A 30 -9.19 -2.07 11.21
N ARG A 31 -7.92 -2.46 11.09
CA ARG A 31 -6.82 -1.51 10.91
C ARG A 31 -6.77 -1.03 9.46
N ALA A 32 -7.19 0.21 9.22
CA ALA A 32 -6.99 0.87 7.95
C ALA A 32 -6.29 2.21 8.19
N GLY A 33 -5.45 2.62 7.25
CA GLY A 33 -4.63 3.81 7.45
C GLY A 33 -4.06 4.40 6.18
N LEU A 34 -3.39 5.53 6.39
CA LEU A 34 -2.54 6.20 5.41
C LEU A 34 -1.11 6.16 5.96
N VAL A 35 -0.14 5.78 5.14
CA VAL A 35 1.27 5.78 5.52
C VAL A 35 2.10 6.34 4.38
N THR A 36 3.13 7.11 4.73
CA THR A 36 4.15 7.55 3.79
C THR A 36 5.45 6.83 4.12
N LEU A 37 6.02 6.20 3.11
CA LEU A 37 7.34 5.60 3.18
C LEU A 37 8.35 6.51 2.54
N PHE A 38 9.53 6.62 3.13
CA PHE A 38 10.58 7.50 2.66
C PHE A 38 11.76 6.68 2.14
N ALA A 39 12.21 7.03 0.94
CA ALA A 39 13.47 6.53 0.40
C ALA A 39 14.61 6.96 1.33
N HIS A 40 15.57 6.06 1.56
CA HIS A 40 16.75 6.29 2.40
C HIS A 40 16.46 6.60 3.88
N ASP A 41 15.21 6.45 4.34
CA ASP A 41 14.91 6.36 5.77
C ASP A 41 14.82 4.88 6.15
N ASP A 42 15.86 4.36 6.78
CA ASP A 42 15.94 2.94 7.08
C ASP A 42 14.81 2.42 7.98
N ILE A 43 14.20 3.29 8.79
CA ILE A 43 13.07 2.94 9.67
C ILE A 43 11.75 3.08 8.90
N GLN A 44 11.57 4.19 8.18
CA GLN A 44 10.31 4.55 7.52
C GLN A 44 10.23 4.13 6.05
N SER A 45 11.23 3.43 5.52
CA SER A 45 11.23 2.90 4.15
C SER A 45 10.37 1.65 3.99
N SER A 46 9.84 1.10 5.09
CA SER A 46 9.11 -0.16 5.08
C SER A 46 7.89 -0.18 5.98
N PHE A 47 6.97 -1.11 5.72
CA PHE A 47 5.69 -1.19 6.41
C PHE A 47 5.30 -2.62 6.79
N ASP A 48 4.77 -2.76 8.00
CA ASP A 48 4.06 -3.95 8.48
C ASP A 48 2.55 -3.67 8.57
N PHE A 49 1.78 -4.19 7.61
CA PHE A 49 0.33 -4.13 7.54
C PHE A 49 -0.38 -4.81 8.72
N ARG A 50 0.22 -5.84 9.34
CA ARG A 50 -0.41 -6.51 10.49
C ARG A 50 -0.38 -5.61 11.72
N GLN A 51 0.74 -4.92 11.90
CA GLN A 51 0.97 -4.03 13.04
C GLN A 51 0.53 -2.59 12.76
N GLY A 52 0.31 -2.23 11.49
CA GLY A 52 -0.07 -0.89 11.08
C GLY A 52 1.02 0.16 11.32
N ARG A 53 2.29 -0.23 11.27
CA ARG A 53 3.44 0.64 11.59
C ARG A 53 4.65 0.34 10.72
N ALA A 54 5.73 1.11 10.91
CA ALA A 54 7.02 0.87 10.27
C ALA A 54 7.47 -0.59 10.44
N GLY A 55 7.89 -1.21 9.34
CA GLY A 55 8.35 -2.60 9.33
C GLY A 55 9.83 -2.77 9.72
N GLY A 56 10.58 -1.67 9.71
CA GLY A 56 11.98 -1.59 10.06
C GLY A 56 12.19 -1.25 11.53
N HIS A 57 13.23 -1.83 12.13
CA HIS A 57 13.71 -1.46 13.45
C HIS A 57 15.24 -1.53 13.50
N ILE A 58 15.83 -0.83 14.46
CA ILE A 58 17.27 -0.86 14.70
C ILE A 58 17.56 -1.91 15.77
N LEU A 59 18.46 -2.85 15.46
CA LEU A 59 18.99 -3.85 16.38
C LEU A 59 20.51 -3.91 16.19
N ASP A 60 21.26 -3.79 17.27
CA ASP A 60 22.73 -3.80 17.27
C ASP A 60 23.38 -2.76 16.32
N GLY A 61 22.72 -1.60 16.16
CA GLY A 61 23.19 -0.54 15.26
C GLY A 61 22.91 -0.79 13.78
N GLU A 62 22.23 -1.88 13.45
CA GLU A 62 21.85 -2.24 12.08
C GLU A 62 20.34 -2.18 11.90
N VAL A 63 19.91 -1.85 10.70
CA VAL A 63 18.49 -1.84 10.34
C VAL A 63 18.05 -3.23 9.94
N ARG A 64 16.98 -3.70 10.56
CA ARG A 64 16.38 -5.01 10.36
C ARG A 64 14.95 -4.85 9.87
N LEU A 65 14.65 -5.45 8.72
CA LEU A 65 13.33 -5.41 8.07
C LEU A 65 12.52 -6.68 8.34
N GLU A 66 12.53 -7.18 9.58
CA GLU A 66 12.07 -8.55 9.84
C GLU A 66 10.56 -8.75 9.73
N SER A 67 9.78 -7.69 9.95
CA SER A 67 8.32 -7.73 9.87
C SER A 67 7.76 -6.95 8.68
N ALA A 68 8.63 -6.41 7.82
CA ALA A 68 8.24 -5.63 6.66
C ALA A 68 7.63 -6.52 5.57
N GLN A 69 6.50 -6.07 5.01
CA GLN A 69 5.86 -6.71 3.85
C GLN A 69 6.00 -5.87 2.58
N LEU A 70 6.23 -4.58 2.78
CA LEU A 70 6.43 -3.61 1.74
C LEU A 70 7.66 -2.79 2.10
N ALA A 71 8.57 -2.61 1.15
CA ALA A 71 9.72 -1.72 1.26
C ALA A 71 9.83 -0.87 0.00
N PHE A 72 10.04 0.44 0.16
CA PHE A 72 10.19 1.38 -0.94
C PHE A 72 11.65 1.78 -1.07
N ASP A 73 12.20 1.64 -2.28
CA ASP A 73 13.54 2.11 -2.64
C ASP A 73 14.71 1.45 -1.88
N VAL A 74 14.45 0.39 -1.10
CA VAL A 74 15.48 -0.35 -0.34
C VAL A 74 16.20 -1.36 -1.22
N PHE A 75 15.46 -2.18 -1.97
CA PHE A 75 16.02 -3.31 -2.72
C PHE A 75 16.15 -3.05 -4.22
N ALA A 76 15.25 -2.22 -4.76
CA ALA A 76 15.24 -1.83 -6.16
C ALA A 76 14.87 -0.36 -6.26
N ARG A 77 15.67 0.39 -7.02
CA ARG A 77 15.52 1.83 -7.12
C ARG A 77 14.17 2.22 -7.73
N GLU A 78 13.49 3.19 -7.14
CA GLU A 78 12.20 3.74 -7.57
C GLU A 78 11.07 2.69 -7.62
N GLN A 79 11.28 1.52 -7.02
CA GLN A 79 10.34 0.40 -7.02
C GLN A 79 9.88 0.06 -5.61
N VAL A 80 8.65 -0.46 -5.55
CA VAL A 80 8.13 -1.08 -4.34
C VAL A 80 8.47 -2.55 -4.37
N SER A 81 9.10 -3.00 -3.30
CA SER A 81 9.53 -4.36 -3.10
C SER A 81 8.59 -5.06 -2.11
N PHE A 82 8.12 -6.22 -2.51
CA PHE A 82 7.25 -7.11 -1.75
C PHE A 82 8.04 -8.38 -1.52
N GLY A 83 8.41 -8.61 -0.28
CA GLY A 83 9.23 -9.75 0.07
C GLY A 83 9.34 -9.80 1.57
N PHE A 84 9.63 -10.99 2.07
CA PHE A 84 9.68 -11.25 3.49
C PHE A 84 11.00 -11.89 3.90
N VAL A 85 11.24 -11.89 5.22
CA VAL A 85 12.16 -12.80 5.89
C VAL A 85 11.84 -14.25 5.51
N ARG A 86 12.91 -15.08 5.47
CA ARG A 86 13.05 -16.54 5.21
C ARG A 86 11.81 -17.49 5.30
N ASP A 87 10.72 -17.10 5.94
CA ASP A 87 9.55 -17.92 6.21
C ASP A 87 8.18 -17.29 5.85
N GLU A 88 8.08 -16.21 5.07
CA GLU A 88 6.78 -15.79 4.52
C GLU A 88 6.80 -15.71 2.99
N ARG A 89 5.63 -15.90 2.37
CA ARG A 89 5.41 -15.89 0.92
C ARG A 89 4.41 -14.81 0.58
N VAL A 90 4.78 -13.91 -0.33
CA VAL A 90 3.87 -12.88 -0.88
C VAL A 90 3.44 -13.29 -2.29
N GLU A 91 2.18 -13.02 -2.63
CA GLU A 91 1.78 -12.74 -4.02
C GLU A 91 1.16 -11.35 -4.08
N LEU A 92 1.42 -10.63 -5.17
CA LEU A 92 0.88 -9.31 -5.42
C LEU A 92 0.16 -9.26 -6.76
N LEU A 93 -0.96 -8.57 -6.80
CA LEU A 93 -1.67 -8.30 -8.04
C LEU A 93 -1.99 -6.82 -8.13
N ASP A 94 -1.58 -6.20 -9.24
CA ASP A 94 -2.03 -4.86 -9.61
C ASP A 94 -3.41 -4.97 -10.27
N LEU A 95 -4.43 -4.37 -9.65
CA LEU A 95 -5.77 -4.29 -10.22
C LEU A 95 -5.94 -3.09 -11.17
N GLY A 96 -4.90 -2.27 -11.29
CA GLY A 96 -4.94 -1.04 -12.06
C GLY A 96 -5.73 0.07 -11.38
N GLU A 97 -6.03 1.09 -12.17
CA GLU A 97 -7.05 2.06 -11.87
C GLU A 97 -8.39 1.55 -12.40
N LEU A 98 -9.30 1.14 -11.50
CA LEU A 98 -10.68 0.93 -11.91
C LEU A 98 -11.45 2.22 -11.67
N ARG A 99 -11.97 2.77 -12.76
CA ARG A 99 -12.94 3.85 -12.74
C ARG A 99 -14.31 3.23 -12.87
N VAL A 100 -15.20 3.57 -11.96
CA VAL A 100 -16.61 3.21 -12.10
C VAL A 100 -17.34 4.43 -12.61
N ALA A 101 -18.03 4.27 -13.74
CA ALA A 101 -18.86 5.34 -14.29
C ALA A 101 -19.86 5.78 -13.21
N PRO A 102 -20.06 7.09 -13.01
CA PRO A 102 -21.05 7.57 -12.05
C PRO A 102 -22.40 6.93 -12.36
N SER A 103 -23.05 6.34 -11.35
CA SER A 103 -24.39 5.81 -11.55
C SER A 103 -25.35 6.97 -11.79
N VAL A 104 -26.34 6.74 -12.67
CA VAL A 104 -27.37 7.71 -13.12
C VAL A 104 -28.14 8.36 -11.94
N ARG A 105 -27.99 7.86 -10.71
CA ARG A 105 -28.76 8.29 -9.53
C ARG A 105 -28.05 9.26 -8.58
N ALA A 106 -26.81 9.65 -8.86
CA ALA A 106 -26.12 10.70 -8.08
C ALA A 106 -25.92 11.98 -8.90
N ARG A 107 -27.03 12.52 -9.45
CA ARG A 107 -27.18 13.83 -10.12
C ARG A 107 -26.14 14.14 -11.21
N ASP A 108 -26.63 14.10 -12.45
CA ASP A 108 -26.04 14.41 -13.78
C ASP A 108 -25.14 15.65 -13.96
N ARG A 109 -24.28 16.03 -13.01
CA ARG A 109 -23.27 17.10 -13.12
C ARG A 109 -21.97 16.85 -12.36
N ALA A 110 -21.76 15.65 -11.84
CA ALA A 110 -20.50 15.26 -11.24
C ALA A 110 -19.53 14.83 -12.34
N GLU A 111 -18.34 15.46 -12.44
CA GLU A 111 -17.21 14.88 -13.18
C GLU A 111 -17.01 13.42 -12.73
N GLU A 112 -16.52 12.54 -13.61
CA GLU A 112 -16.17 11.17 -13.23
C GLU A 112 -15.29 11.20 -11.97
N PHE A 113 -15.87 10.85 -10.83
CA PHE A 113 -15.10 10.71 -9.62
C PHE A 113 -14.46 9.32 -9.65
N PRO A 114 -13.12 9.22 -9.51
CA PRO A 114 -12.49 7.91 -9.40
C PRO A 114 -13.01 7.24 -8.12
N ILE A 115 -13.96 6.31 -8.28
CA ILE A 115 -14.36 5.46 -7.17
C ILE A 115 -13.21 4.49 -6.95
N ALA A 116 -12.41 4.76 -5.91
CA ALA A 116 -11.29 3.92 -5.58
C ALA A 116 -11.80 2.55 -5.11
N LEU A 117 -11.51 1.49 -5.90
CA LEU A 117 -11.62 0.06 -5.56
C LEU A 117 -11.26 -0.25 -4.10
N PHE A 118 -10.30 0.51 -3.58
CA PHE A 118 -9.87 0.45 -2.20
C PHE A 118 -11.03 0.38 -1.19
N HIS A 119 -12.06 1.21 -1.28
CA HIS A 119 -13.10 1.28 -0.24
C HIS A 119 -14.13 0.15 -0.34
N THR A 120 -14.33 -0.38 -1.54
CA THR A 120 -15.50 -1.17 -1.91
C THR A 120 -15.17 -2.60 -2.29
N LEU A 121 -13.90 -2.99 -2.27
CA LEU A 121 -13.49 -4.36 -2.48
C LEU A 121 -13.90 -5.26 -1.31
N ALA A 122 -14.64 -6.33 -1.64
CA ALA A 122 -15.06 -7.41 -0.75
C ALA A 122 -14.46 -8.76 -1.19
N PHE A 123 -14.30 -9.67 -0.22
CA PHE A 123 -13.88 -11.05 -0.45
C PHE A 123 -14.82 -12.00 0.29
N GLU A 124 -15.61 -12.78 -0.46
CA GLU A 124 -16.60 -13.71 0.08
C GLU A 124 -16.59 -15.00 -0.76
N GLY A 125 -16.64 -16.17 -0.12
CA GLY A 125 -16.75 -17.46 -0.83
C GLY A 125 -15.64 -17.71 -1.86
N ALA A 126 -14.41 -17.28 -1.56
CA ALA A 126 -13.25 -17.33 -2.45
C ALA A 126 -13.38 -16.49 -3.75
N ARG A 127 -14.20 -15.44 -3.73
CA ARG A 127 -14.34 -14.49 -4.85
C ARG A 127 -14.14 -13.06 -4.37
N PHE A 128 -13.50 -12.26 -5.22
CA PHE A 128 -13.39 -10.82 -5.03
C PHE A 128 -14.49 -10.11 -5.82
N SER A 129 -15.12 -9.15 -5.18
CA SER A 129 -16.10 -8.28 -5.81
C SER A 129 -15.88 -6.82 -5.45
N TYR A 130 -16.24 -5.95 -6.37
CA TYR A 130 -16.41 -4.54 -6.10
C TYR A 130 -17.87 -4.28 -5.75
N LEU A 131 -18.10 -3.60 -4.63
CA LEU A 131 -19.42 -3.16 -4.16
C LEU A 131 -19.64 -1.69 -4.53
N GLY A 132 -20.32 -1.46 -5.64
CA GLY A 132 -20.62 -0.14 -6.16
C GLY A 132 -21.68 0.63 -5.38
N PRO A 133 -21.77 1.96 -5.62
CA PRO A 133 -22.83 2.78 -5.06
C PRO A 133 -24.20 2.28 -5.56
N GLY A 134 -25.15 2.09 -4.63
CA GLY A 134 -26.47 1.54 -4.95
C GLY A 134 -26.58 0.03 -4.87
N GLY A 135 -25.53 -0.67 -4.44
CA GLY A 135 -25.53 -2.12 -4.23
C GLY A 135 -25.11 -2.94 -5.46
N ASP A 136 -24.61 -2.28 -6.51
CA ASP A 136 -24.06 -2.97 -7.67
C ASP A 136 -22.88 -3.86 -7.27
N VAL A 137 -22.86 -5.11 -7.74
CA VAL A 137 -21.78 -6.06 -7.45
C VAL A 137 -21.10 -6.46 -8.74
N LEU A 138 -19.83 -6.10 -8.89
CA LEU A 138 -19.00 -6.49 -10.02
C LEU A 138 -17.98 -7.53 -9.58
N ALA A 139 -18.00 -8.72 -10.20
CA ALA A 139 -16.99 -9.74 -9.98
C ALA A 139 -15.63 -9.28 -10.54
N LEU A 140 -14.57 -9.48 -9.76
CA LEU A 140 -13.20 -9.16 -10.16
C LEU A 140 -12.43 -10.45 -10.44
N ASP A 141 -12.69 -11.06 -11.59
CA ASP A 141 -12.10 -12.36 -11.95
C ASP A 141 -10.56 -12.30 -11.97
N LEU A 142 -9.99 -11.16 -12.38
CA LEU A 142 -8.54 -10.92 -12.32
C LEU A 142 -8.01 -11.09 -10.89
N ALA A 143 -8.74 -10.60 -9.89
CA ALA A 143 -8.37 -10.72 -8.48
C ALA A 143 -8.42 -12.18 -7.98
N GLY A 144 -9.23 -13.04 -8.59
CA GLY A 144 -9.23 -14.47 -8.31
C GLY A 144 -7.88 -15.15 -8.56
N ARG A 145 -7.04 -14.60 -9.44
CA ARG A 145 -5.66 -15.10 -9.68
C ARG A 145 -4.80 -15.06 -8.43
N LEU A 146 -5.06 -14.11 -7.53
CA LEU A 146 -4.32 -13.98 -6.28
C LEU A 146 -4.49 -15.22 -5.38
N LEU A 147 -5.56 -16.01 -5.58
CA LEU A 147 -5.84 -17.22 -4.81
C LEU A 147 -5.14 -18.47 -5.36
N GLY A 148 -4.45 -18.36 -6.49
CA GLY A 148 -3.67 -19.45 -7.09
C GLY A 148 -2.50 -19.90 -6.20
N PRO A 149 -1.61 -20.79 -6.66
CA PRO A 149 -0.41 -21.14 -5.92
C PRO A 149 0.47 -19.92 -5.63
N LEU A 150 1.01 -19.80 -4.41
CA LEU A 150 2.02 -18.78 -4.10
C LEU A 150 3.34 -19.14 -4.80
N PRO A 151 4.07 -18.15 -5.34
CA PRO A 151 5.42 -18.38 -5.84
C PRO A 151 6.29 -18.98 -4.73
N LEU A 152 7.22 -19.85 -5.14
CA LEU A 152 8.07 -20.60 -4.21
C LEU A 152 9.21 -19.75 -3.65
N GLU A 153 9.67 -18.72 -4.37
CA GLU A 153 10.80 -17.87 -3.99
C GLU A 153 10.63 -16.43 -4.53
N GLY A 154 11.20 -15.46 -3.80
CA GLY A 154 11.55 -14.14 -4.34
C GLY A 154 11.04 -12.91 -3.57
N ILE A 155 11.78 -11.82 -3.73
CA ILE A 155 11.25 -10.45 -3.61
C ILE A 155 10.64 -10.12 -4.96
N ARG A 156 9.41 -9.60 -4.97
CA ARG A 156 8.78 -9.05 -6.16
C ARG A 156 8.91 -7.55 -6.14
N HIS A 157 9.33 -6.97 -7.26
CA HIS A 157 9.39 -5.52 -7.41
C HIS A 157 8.31 -5.06 -8.38
N VAL A 158 7.68 -3.93 -8.07
CA VAL A 158 6.76 -3.26 -8.98
C VAL A 158 7.05 -1.78 -9.01
N GLU A 159 6.80 -1.18 -10.17
CA GLU A 159 6.75 0.26 -10.31
C GLU A 159 5.41 0.77 -9.70
N PRO A 160 5.45 1.61 -8.66
CA PRO A 160 4.23 2.16 -8.07
C PRO A 160 3.58 3.14 -9.03
N ARG A 161 2.25 3.06 -9.19
CA ARG A 161 1.47 3.95 -10.05
C ARG A 161 0.38 4.64 -9.24
N VAL A 162 0.37 5.97 -9.24
CA VAL A 162 -0.64 6.76 -8.52
C VAL A 162 -2.05 6.38 -9.00
N GLY A 163 -2.96 6.18 -8.05
CA GLY A 163 -4.34 5.76 -8.29
C GLY A 163 -4.54 4.25 -8.36
N HIS A 164 -3.50 3.46 -8.65
CA HIS A 164 -3.61 2.00 -8.75
C HIS A 164 -3.92 1.38 -7.39
N THR A 165 -4.78 0.37 -7.39
CA THR A 165 -5.05 -0.49 -6.24
C THR A 165 -4.35 -1.83 -6.42
N TYR A 166 -3.62 -2.24 -5.41
CA TYR A 166 -2.90 -3.49 -5.37
C TYR A 166 -3.53 -4.42 -4.33
N LEU A 167 -3.62 -5.71 -4.66
CA LEU A 167 -3.96 -6.76 -3.71
C LEU A 167 -2.75 -7.61 -3.40
N MET A 168 -2.56 -7.83 -2.11
CA MET A 168 -1.45 -8.59 -1.58
C MET A 168 -2.00 -9.77 -0.79
N ARG A 169 -1.45 -10.95 -1.05
CA ARG A 169 -1.70 -12.15 -0.28
C ARG A 169 -0.42 -12.58 0.41
N VAL A 170 -0.52 -12.83 1.70
CA VAL A 170 0.58 -13.18 2.57
C VAL A 170 0.32 -14.53 3.21
N ARG A 171 1.30 -15.44 3.13
CA ARG A 171 1.27 -16.73 3.84
C ARG A 171 2.56 -16.95 4.61
N ARG A 172 2.42 -17.28 5.89
CA ARG A 172 3.52 -17.80 6.71
C ARG A 172 3.81 -19.25 6.36
N LYS A 173 5.07 -19.56 6.10
CA LYS A 173 5.58 -20.91 5.91
C LYS A 173 5.37 -21.70 7.20
N GLY A 174 4.84 -22.92 7.07
CA GLY A 174 4.50 -23.78 8.20
C GLY A 174 3.23 -23.40 8.96
N SER A 175 2.60 -22.26 8.64
CA SER A 175 1.30 -21.91 9.21
C SER A 175 0.18 -22.71 8.54
N ARG A 176 -0.72 -23.27 9.35
CA ARG A 176 -2.01 -23.81 8.90
C ARG A 176 -3.11 -22.73 8.85
N LEU A 177 -2.81 -21.50 9.26
CA LEU A 177 -3.76 -20.40 9.24
C LEU A 177 -4.12 -20.02 7.80
N ALA A 178 -5.29 -19.40 7.66
CA ALA A 178 -5.73 -18.83 6.40
C ALA A 178 -4.73 -17.77 5.90
N ASP A 179 -4.68 -17.60 4.58
CA ASP A 179 -3.93 -16.53 3.96
C ASP A 179 -4.42 -15.17 4.45
N GLU A 180 -3.48 -14.28 4.71
CA GLU A 180 -3.79 -12.90 5.06
C GLU A 180 -3.86 -12.08 3.77
N LEU A 181 -4.92 -11.30 3.64
CA LEU A 181 -5.16 -10.47 2.45
C LEU A 181 -5.12 -8.99 2.84
N PHE A 182 -4.39 -8.21 2.06
CA PHE A 182 -4.30 -6.77 2.22
C PHE A 182 -4.57 -6.09 0.88
N LYS A 183 -5.14 -4.90 0.95
CA LYS A 183 -5.29 -3.99 -0.18
C LYS A 183 -4.60 -2.67 0.14
N PHE A 184 -3.94 -2.09 -0.85
CA PHE A 184 -3.46 -0.72 -0.74
C PHE A 184 -3.58 0.03 -2.07
N GLN A 185 -3.70 1.34 -1.98
CA GLN A 185 -3.75 2.25 -3.12
C GLN A 185 -2.61 3.25 -3.01
N VAL A 186 -1.89 3.49 -4.10
CA VAL A 186 -0.89 4.55 -4.17
C VAL A 186 -1.60 5.89 -4.31
N VAL A 187 -1.44 6.74 -3.32
CA VAL A 187 -2.09 8.07 -3.24
C VAL A 187 -1.16 9.16 -3.76
N ALA A 188 0.14 9.06 -3.46
CA ALA A 188 1.14 10.00 -3.94
C ALA A 188 2.49 9.30 -4.12
N LEU A 189 3.28 9.78 -5.08
CA LEU A 189 4.63 9.30 -5.36
C LEU A 189 5.51 10.50 -5.69
N VAL A 190 6.63 10.61 -4.97
CA VAL A 190 7.75 11.49 -5.31
C VAL A 190 8.94 10.56 -5.56
N HIS A 191 9.32 10.41 -6.83
CA HIS A 191 10.36 9.46 -7.24
C HIS A 191 11.66 9.68 -6.46
N GLY A 192 12.25 8.59 -5.96
CA GLY A 192 13.49 8.61 -5.16
C GLY A 192 13.37 9.28 -3.79
N HIS A 193 12.15 9.64 -3.35
CA HIS A 193 11.94 10.38 -2.11
C HIS A 193 10.87 9.75 -1.23
N SER A 194 9.66 9.59 -1.72
CA SER A 194 8.56 9.12 -0.88
C SER A 194 7.41 8.47 -1.65
N LEU A 195 6.77 7.51 -1.01
CA LEU A 195 5.57 6.83 -1.46
C LEU A 195 4.49 6.90 -0.40
N THR A 196 3.34 7.52 -0.71
CA THR A 196 2.19 7.52 0.19
C THR A 196 1.15 6.51 -0.28
N ILE A 197 0.79 5.58 0.60
CA ILE A 197 -0.25 4.57 0.35
C ILE A 197 -1.37 4.66 1.37
N ARG A 198 -2.59 4.40 0.90
CA ARG A 198 -3.72 4.06 1.76
C ARG A 198 -3.86 2.54 1.80
N TRP A 199 -4.06 1.94 2.97
CA TRP A 199 -4.06 0.48 3.12
C TRP A 199 -5.15 -0.01 4.08
N ALA A 200 -5.57 -1.27 3.90
CA ALA A 200 -6.48 -1.99 4.80
C ALA A 200 -6.34 -3.51 4.63
N PRO A 201 -6.65 -4.34 5.65
CA PRO A 201 -6.89 -5.76 5.45
C PRO A 201 -8.13 -5.96 4.58
N VAL A 202 -8.18 -7.06 3.85
CA VAL A 202 -9.39 -7.51 3.17
C VAL A 202 -10.14 -8.46 4.10
N PRO A 203 -11.36 -8.12 4.53
CA PRO A 203 -12.14 -9.01 5.39
C PRO A 203 -12.39 -10.34 4.68
N THR A 204 -12.10 -11.45 5.37
CA THR A 204 -12.48 -12.80 4.94
C THR A 204 -13.68 -13.22 5.77
N ARG A 205 -14.85 -13.37 5.15
CA ARG A 205 -16.05 -13.92 5.80
C ARG A 205 -16.20 -15.41 5.52
#